data_AF-A0A5C5WM31-F1
#
_entry.id   AF-A0A5C5WM31-F1
#
_cell.length_a   1.000
_cell.length_b   1.000
_cell.length_c   1.000
_cell.angle_alpha   90.00
_cell.angle_beta   90.00
_cell.angle_gamma   90.00
#
_symmetry.space_group_name_H-M   'P 1'
#
loop_
_entity.id
_entity.type
_entity.pdbx_description
1 polymer ?
#
loop_
_entity_poly.entity_id
_entity_poly.type
_entity_poly.pdbx_seq_one_letter_code
_entity_poly.pdbx_strand_id
1 'polypeptide(L)'
;MEAVLAAALLFTAGIAVAKYAKDVRKLDRNADVTIAAKLACDNTVERLRTTPADQWMDTASDIAEQVSDAAGLPMTIDVSEFETNDSRGQHAEILARYHGDIVYRTHAWSLLEPTAETNDESSAESEDAL
;
A
#
# COMPACT_ATOMS: atom_id res chain seq x y z
N MET A 1 35.20 -44.83 -24.56
CA MET A 1 33.89 -44.20 -24.83
C MET A 1 33.16 -43.80 -23.55
N GLU A 2 33.19 -44.63 -22.49
CA GLU A 2 32.48 -44.37 -21.22
C GLU A 2 32.89 -43.07 -20.51
N ALA A 3 34.18 -42.72 -20.52
CA ALA A 3 34.67 -41.46 -19.92
C ALA A 3 34.10 -40.21 -20.60
N VAL A 4 33.82 -40.26 -21.91
CA VAL A 4 33.23 -39.13 -22.66
C VAL A 4 31.76 -38.97 -22.32
N LEU A 5 31.04 -40.08 -22.16
CA LEU A 5 29.64 -40.10 -21.70
C LEU A 5 29.51 -39.59 -20.25
N ALA A 6 30.38 -40.03 -19.35
CA ALA A 6 30.41 -39.56 -17.96
C ALA A 6 30.71 -38.05 -17.87
N ALA A 7 31.67 -37.56 -18.66
CA ALA A 7 31.99 -36.13 -18.73
C ALA A 7 30.82 -35.29 -19.28
N ALA A 8 30.14 -35.78 -20.33
CA ALA A 8 28.97 -35.11 -20.89
C ALA A 8 27.80 -35.04 -19.88
N LEU A 9 27.56 -36.11 -19.11
CA LEU A 9 26.54 -36.14 -18.07
C LEU A 9 26.88 -35.20 -16.90
N LEU A 10 28.13 -35.18 -16.44
CA LEU A 10 28.60 -34.26 -15.41
C LEU A 10 28.47 -32.80 -15.84
N PHE A 11 28.81 -32.49 -17.09
CA PHE A 11 28.67 -31.15 -17.63
C PHE A 11 27.21 -30.70 -17.68
N THR A 12 26.32 -31.58 -18.15
CA THR A 12 24.87 -31.31 -18.22
C THR A 12 24.26 -31.14 -16.82
N ALA A 13 24.64 -32.00 -15.88
CA ALA A 13 24.22 -31.90 -14.48
C ALA A 13 24.72 -30.60 -13.83
N GLY A 14 25.97 -30.19 -14.11
CA GLY A 14 26.53 -28.94 -13.63
C GLY A 14 25.76 -27.70 -14.11
N ILE A 15 25.39 -27.66 -15.40
CA ILE A 15 24.56 -26.60 -15.96
C ILE A 15 23.17 -26.58 -15.32
N ALA A 16 22.55 -27.75 -15.13
CA ALA A 16 21.25 -27.87 -14.49
C ALA A 16 21.26 -27.32 -13.05
N VAL A 17 22.27 -27.67 -12.25
CA VAL A 17 22.45 -27.16 -10.88
C VAL A 17 22.68 -25.65 -10.88
N ALA A 18 23.51 -25.13 -11.78
CA ALA A 18 23.76 -23.69 -11.87
C ALA A 18 22.50 -22.90 -12.26
N LYS A 19 21.70 -23.44 -13.18
CA LYS A 19 20.41 -22.85 -13.56
C LYS A 19 19.43 -22.87 -12.38
N TYR A 20 19.30 -24.01 -11.71
CA TYR A 20 18.43 -24.15 -10.54
C TYR A 20 18.83 -23.17 -9.43
N ALA A 21 20.12 -23.05 -9.11
CA ALA A 21 20.61 -22.10 -8.11
C ALA A 21 20.31 -20.64 -8.49
N LYS A 22 20.37 -20.28 -9.78
CA LYS A 22 19.99 -18.95 -10.27
C LYS A 22 18.49 -18.70 -10.12
N ASP A 23 17.67 -19.70 -10.41
CA ASP A 23 16.21 -19.59 -10.32
C ASP A 23 15.75 -19.49 -8.85
N VAL A 24 16.35 -20.26 -7.94
CA VAL A 24 16.10 -20.15 -6.49
C VAL A 24 16.44 -18.75 -5.97
N ARG A 25 17.61 -18.19 -6.33
CA ARG A 25 18.01 -16.84 -5.90
C ARG A 25 17.08 -15.74 -6.42
N LYS A 26 16.52 -15.92 -7.63
CA LYS A 26 15.52 -14.99 -8.18
C LYS A 26 14.23 -15.06 -7.39
N LEU A 27 13.77 -16.28 -7.07
CA LEU A 27 12.57 -16.48 -6.28
C LEU A 27 12.69 -15.87 -4.89
N ASP A 28 13.82 -16.10 -4.22
CA ASP A 28 14.13 -15.56 -2.90
C ASP A 28 14.08 -14.02 -2.90
N ARG A 29 14.78 -13.40 -3.85
CA ARG A 29 14.76 -11.93 -4.02
C ARG A 29 13.36 -11.39 -4.30
N ASN A 30 12.55 -12.09 -5.09
CA ASN A 30 11.19 -11.66 -5.39
C ASN A 30 10.29 -11.77 -4.14
N ALA A 31 10.49 -12.81 -3.33
CA ALA A 31 9.79 -12.96 -2.05
C ALA A 31 10.16 -11.81 -1.09
N ASP A 32 11.46 -11.51 -0.95
CA ASP A 32 11.95 -10.39 -0.13
C ASP A 32 11.34 -9.05 -0.57
N VAL A 33 11.35 -8.77 -1.87
CA VAL A 33 10.74 -7.55 -2.43
C VAL A 33 9.25 -7.48 -2.13
N THR A 34 8.53 -8.61 -2.24
CA THR A 34 7.09 -8.64 -1.98
C THR A 34 6.79 -8.38 -0.50
N ILE A 35 7.59 -8.94 0.41
CA ILE A 35 7.47 -8.70 1.85
C ILE A 35 7.78 -7.23 2.17
N ALA A 36 8.86 -6.68 1.62
CA ALA A 36 9.21 -5.28 1.80
C ALA A 36 8.13 -4.34 1.27
N ALA A 37 7.59 -4.63 0.08
CA ALA A 37 6.49 -3.89 -0.53
C ALA A 37 5.23 -3.91 0.33
N LYS A 38 4.88 -5.08 0.88
CA LYS A 38 3.76 -5.20 1.81
C LYS A 38 3.97 -4.35 3.06
N LEU A 39 5.14 -4.45 3.70
CA LEU A 39 5.44 -3.67 4.91
C LEU A 39 5.43 -2.16 4.64
N ALA A 40 5.93 -1.74 3.48
CA ALA A 40 5.87 -0.35 3.05
C ALA A 40 4.42 0.12 2.89
N CYS A 41 3.59 -0.65 2.19
CA CYS A 41 2.16 -0.37 2.04
C CYS A 41 1.43 -0.34 3.39
N ASP A 42 1.68 -1.29 4.29
CA ASP A 42 1.09 -1.32 5.62
C ASP A 42 1.52 -0.10 6.44
N ASN A 43 2.80 0.30 6.36
CA ASN A 43 3.29 1.52 7.00
C ASN A 43 2.60 2.78 6.44
N THR A 44 2.40 2.85 5.12
CA THR A 44 1.67 3.93 4.47
C THR A 44 0.22 4.01 4.95
N VAL A 45 -0.47 2.87 5.04
CA VAL A 45 -1.86 2.80 5.56
C VAL A 45 -1.92 3.34 6.98
N GLU A 46 -1.01 2.92 7.85
CA GLU A 46 -1.00 3.39 9.24
C GLU A 46 -0.71 4.89 9.34
N ARG A 47 0.22 5.42 8.53
CA ARG A 47 0.45 6.88 8.48
C ARG A 47 -0.77 7.65 8.00
N LEU A 48 -1.43 7.18 6.94
CA LEU A 48 -2.67 7.80 6.47
C LEU A 48 -3.76 7.78 7.55
N ARG A 49 -3.92 6.67 8.27
CA ARG A 49 -4.91 6.56 9.36
C ARG A 49 -4.62 7.47 10.55
N THR A 50 -3.37 7.87 10.77
CA THR A 50 -3.03 8.87 11.79
C THR A 50 -3.32 10.30 11.34
N THR A 51 -3.54 10.51 10.04
CA THR A 51 -3.92 11.79 9.46
C THR A 51 -5.44 11.90 9.35
N PRO A 52 -6.04 13.05 9.73
CA PRO A 52 -7.45 13.31 9.47
C PRO A 52 -7.83 13.08 8.00
N ALA A 53 -9.00 12.49 7.77
CA ALA A 53 -9.43 12.06 6.44
C ALA A 53 -9.51 13.22 5.44
N ASP A 54 -9.90 14.41 5.88
CA ASP A 54 -9.96 15.63 5.07
C ASP A 54 -8.58 16.07 4.53
N GLN A 55 -7.48 15.59 5.12
CA GLN A 55 -6.11 15.94 4.75
C GLN A 55 -5.38 14.85 3.95
N TRP A 56 -6.00 13.73 3.62
CA TRP A 56 -5.29 12.66 2.90
C TRP A 56 -4.85 13.09 1.50
N MET A 57 -5.69 13.84 0.76
CA MET A 57 -5.33 14.34 -0.58
C MET A 57 -4.06 15.22 -0.54
N ASP A 58 -3.92 16.05 0.49
CA ASP A 58 -2.79 16.98 0.61
C ASP A 58 -1.51 16.27 1.09
N THR A 59 -1.65 15.25 1.94
CA THR A 59 -0.51 14.59 2.61
C THR A 59 -0.06 13.29 1.93
N ALA A 60 -0.86 12.73 1.01
CA ALA A 60 -0.59 11.46 0.36
C ALA A 60 0.74 11.47 -0.42
N SER A 61 1.04 12.53 -1.17
CA SER A 61 2.30 12.62 -1.93
C SER A 61 3.52 12.57 -1.01
N ASP A 62 3.50 13.34 0.08
CA ASP A 62 4.60 13.41 1.04
C ASP A 62 4.81 12.09 1.79
N ILE A 63 3.71 11.42 2.16
CA ILE A 63 3.77 10.09 2.78
C ILE A 63 4.35 9.07 1.80
N ALA A 64 3.92 9.11 0.53
CA ALA A 64 4.43 8.21 -0.50
C ALA A 64 5.94 8.39 -0.72
N GLU A 65 6.42 9.63 -0.79
CA GLU A 65 7.84 9.94 -0.95
C GLU A 65 8.66 9.43 0.24
N GLN A 66 8.26 9.78 1.47
CA GLN A 66 8.97 9.37 2.68
C GLN A 66 9.05 7.85 2.84
N VAL A 67 7.95 7.14 2.54
CA VAL A 67 7.94 5.68 2.61
C VAL A 67 8.76 5.07 1.46
N SER A 68 8.72 5.68 0.27
CA SER A 68 9.54 5.23 -0.86
C SER A 68 11.03 5.30 -0.53
N ASP A 69 11.47 6.41 0.05
CA ASP A 69 12.86 6.62 0.46
C ASP A 69 13.28 5.65 1.56
N ALA A 70 12.42 5.43 2.56
CA ALA A 70 12.71 4.52 3.66
C ALA A 70 12.74 3.05 3.24
N ALA A 71 11.84 2.64 2.33
CA ALA A 71 11.72 1.25 1.86
C ALA A 71 12.63 0.93 0.66
N GLY A 72 13.13 1.94 -0.05
CA GLY A 72 13.85 1.78 -1.31
C GLY A 72 12.97 1.24 -2.45
N LEU A 73 11.65 1.44 -2.35
CA LEU A 73 10.65 0.96 -3.32
C LEU A 73 9.75 2.12 -3.74
N PRO A 74 9.58 2.39 -5.04
CA PRO A 74 8.64 3.42 -5.49
C PRO A 74 7.22 3.13 -5.00
N MET A 75 6.67 4.07 -4.25
CA MET A 75 5.29 4.06 -3.76
C MET A 75 4.44 5.05 -4.55
N THR A 76 3.16 4.76 -4.68
CA THR A 76 2.16 5.70 -5.20
C THR A 76 0.92 5.60 -4.33
N ILE A 77 0.34 6.73 -4.01
CA ILE A 77 -0.94 6.82 -3.29
C ILE A 77 -1.87 7.66 -4.16
N ASP A 78 -3.01 7.10 -4.54
CA ASP A 78 -4.07 7.80 -5.23
C ASP A 78 -5.26 7.94 -4.29
N VAL A 79 -5.68 9.17 -4.02
CA VAL A 79 -6.77 9.46 -3.08
C VAL A 79 -7.96 10.00 -3.84
N SER A 80 -9.11 9.39 -3.63
CA SER A 80 -10.38 9.77 -4.23
C SER A 80 -11.46 9.91 -3.17
N GLU A 81 -12.38 10.86 -3.35
CA GLU A 81 -13.55 10.95 -2.50
C GLU A 81 -14.63 9.98 -2.96
N PHE A 82 -15.41 9.47 -2.01
CA PHE A 82 -16.63 8.73 -2.30
C PHE A 82 -17.79 9.32 -1.51
N GLU A 83 -18.97 9.31 -2.14
CA GLU A 83 -20.22 9.72 -1.52
C GLU A 83 -21.28 8.65 -1.82
N THR A 84 -21.97 8.24 -0.78
CA THR A 84 -23.14 7.37 -0.82
C THR A 84 -24.27 8.08 -0.08
N ASN A 85 -25.51 7.62 -0.23
CA ASN A 85 -26.70 8.30 0.33
C ASN A 85 -26.58 8.68 1.81
N ASP A 86 -25.82 7.92 2.60
CA ASP A 86 -25.71 8.09 4.06
C ASP A 86 -24.27 8.37 4.53
N SER A 87 -23.29 8.50 3.63
CA SER A 87 -21.88 8.61 4.02
C SER A 87 -21.00 9.23 2.94
N ARG A 88 -20.16 10.17 3.35
CA ARG A 88 -19.06 10.72 2.56
C ARG A 88 -17.73 10.31 3.18
N GLY A 89 -16.73 10.05 2.36
CA GLY A 89 -15.41 9.64 2.83
C GLY A 89 -14.34 9.73 1.76
N GLN A 90 -13.16 9.25 2.11
CA GLN A 90 -12.02 9.16 1.22
C GLN A 90 -11.54 7.72 1.10
N HIS A 91 -11.13 7.35 -0.11
CA HIS A 91 -10.53 6.09 -0.48
C HIS A 91 -9.12 6.36 -0.99
N ALA A 92 -8.13 5.69 -0.42
CA ALA A 92 -6.75 5.71 -0.89
C ALA A 92 -6.38 4.35 -1.50
N GLU A 93 -5.94 4.33 -2.76
CA GLU A 93 -5.24 3.19 -3.36
C GLU A 93 -3.74 3.38 -3.20
N ILE A 94 -3.07 2.38 -2.62
CA ILE A 94 -1.64 2.43 -2.30
C ILE A 94 -0.94 1.33 -3.07
N LEU A 95 0.05 1.71 -3.87
CA LEU A 95 0.77 0.82 -4.78
C LEU A 95 2.26 0.85 -4.46
N ALA A 96 2.88 -0.33 -4.38
CA ALA A 96 4.32 -0.50 -4.35
C ALA A 96 4.79 -1.11 -5.67
N ARG A 97 5.85 -0.55 -6.25
CA ARG A 97 6.40 -1.00 -7.55
C ARG A 97 7.84 -1.50 -7.43
N TYR A 98 8.19 -2.44 -8.28
CA TYR A 98 9.57 -2.92 -8.44
C TYR A 98 9.85 -3.18 -9.92
N HIS A 99 10.91 -2.57 -10.45
CA HIS A 99 11.22 -2.54 -11.90
C HIS A 99 10.05 -2.09 -12.80
N GLY A 100 9.17 -1.22 -12.28
CA GLY A 100 8.02 -0.68 -13.02
C GLY A 100 6.71 -1.44 -12.80
N ASP A 101 6.79 -2.71 -12.40
CA ASP A 101 5.61 -3.55 -12.13
C ASP A 101 5.06 -3.31 -10.73
N ILE A 102 3.74 -3.38 -10.59
CA ILE A 102 3.08 -3.35 -9.27
C ILE A 102 3.32 -4.71 -8.61
N VAL A 103 4.05 -4.71 -7.51
CA VAL A 103 4.34 -5.92 -6.73
C VAL A 103 3.41 -6.09 -5.54
N TYR A 104 2.84 -4.99 -5.05
CA TYR A 104 1.85 -5.01 -3.99
C TYR A 104 0.88 -3.83 -4.12
N ARG A 105 -0.37 -4.06 -3.74
CA ARG A 105 -1.46 -3.09 -3.74
C ARG A 105 -2.28 -3.29 -2.49
N THR A 106 -2.63 -2.19 -1.84
CA THR A 106 -3.60 -2.16 -0.74
C THR A 106 -4.48 -0.93 -0.84
N HIS A 107 -5.52 -0.89 -0.03
CA HIS A 107 -6.49 0.19 -0.01
C HIS A 107 -6.79 0.61 1.43
N ALA A 108 -7.04 1.90 1.63
CA ALA A 108 -7.52 2.46 2.88
C ALA A 108 -8.77 3.29 2.64
N TRP A 109 -9.65 3.33 3.64
CA TRP A 109 -10.87 4.13 3.62
C TRP A 109 -10.99 4.88 4.94
N SER A 110 -11.53 6.09 4.88
CA SER A 110 -11.97 6.82 6.05
C SER A 110 -13.24 7.60 5.74
N LEU A 111 -14.13 7.71 6.72
CA LEU A 111 -15.30 8.57 6.63
C LEU A 111 -14.87 10.01 6.95
N LEU A 112 -15.49 10.98 6.28
CA LEU A 112 -15.44 12.38 6.69
C LEU A 112 -16.52 12.57 7.74
N GLU A 113 -16.19 13.18 8.88
CA GLU A 113 -17.21 13.48 9.88
C GLU A 113 -18.29 14.38 9.25
N PRO A 114 -19.59 14.14 9.53
CA PRO A 114 -20.63 15.05 9.08
C PRO A 114 -20.34 16.43 9.69
N THR A 115 -20.17 17.44 8.83
CA THR A 115 -20.13 18.83 9.28
C THR A 115 -21.41 19.11 10.03
N ALA A 116 -21.32 19.32 11.34
CA ALA A 116 -22.46 19.62 12.18
C ALA A 116 -23.10 20.94 11.72
N GLU A 117 -24.07 20.87 10.81
CA GLU A 117 -24.93 22.00 10.50
C GLU A 117 -26.00 22.12 11.59
N THR A 118 -25.70 23.02 12.54
CA THR A 118 -26.62 23.97 13.18
C THR A 118 -28.01 23.45 13.58
N ASN A 119 -28.10 22.88 14.79
CA ASN A 119 -29.39 22.76 15.47
C ASN A 119 -29.74 24.13 16.09
N ASP A 120 -30.30 25.03 15.26
CA ASP A 120 -30.89 26.30 15.68
C ASP A 120 -32.29 26.00 16.26
N GLU A 121 -32.33 25.41 17.45
CA GLU A 121 -33.57 25.17 18.18
C GLU A 121 -33.90 26.41 19.03
N SER A 122 -34.36 27.46 18.33
CA SER A 122 -35.23 28.47 18.91
C SER A 122 -36.55 27.80 19.31
N SER A 123 -36.70 27.48 20.60
CA SER A 123 -38.02 27.30 21.22
C SER A 123 -38.11 28.13 22.48
N ALA A 124 -39.04 29.08 22.43
CA ALA A 124 -39.45 29.94 23.52
C ALA A 124 -40.21 29.14 24.58
N GLU A 125 -39.83 29.26 25.85
CA GLU A 125 -40.76 29.10 26.96
C GLU A 125 -40.56 30.24 27.96
N SER A 126 -41.50 31.19 27.87
CA SER A 126 -41.88 32.13 28.90
C SER A 126 -42.53 31.38 30.06
N GLU A 127 -41.96 31.45 31.26
CA GLU A 127 -42.72 31.34 32.50
C GLU A 127 -42.59 32.63 33.29
N ASP A 128 -43.71 33.35 33.34
CA ASP A 128 -43.94 34.53 34.15
C ASP A 128 -43.62 34.23 35.61
N ALA A 129 -42.68 35.00 36.16
CA ALA A 129 -42.56 35.20 37.59
C ALA A 129 -43.52 36.33 37.99
N LEU A 130 -44.57 36.01 38.75
CA LEU A 130 -45.12 36.82 39.86
C LEU A 130 -46.24 36.07 40.61
#